data_AF-A0A496AJ60-F1
#
_entry.id   AF-A0A496AJ60-F1
#
_cell.length_a   1.000
_cell.length_b   1.000
_cell.length_c   1.000
_cell.angle_alpha   90.00
_cell.angle_beta   90.00
_cell.angle_gamma   90.00
#
_symmetry.space_group_name_H-M   'P 1'
#
loop_
_entity.id
_entity.type
_entity.pdbx_description
1 polymer ?
#
loop_
_entity_poly.entity_id
_entity_poly.type
_entity_poly.pdbx_seq_one_letter_code
_entity_poly.pdbx_strand_id
1 'polypeptide(L)'
;MTTLHSLRSKVLEIKEETTMNWAPRVKPIKIRRLYRYTRLGIYDDLLLHDVGWELYARCTDIATVADVYREGRVPCPECSTKIARRIDPLFSTGEGGTHENWFYCPHCAKRLLWRDCRQALRDTPRCFDCRSVLQKADDLECVCGKTWSPAAYKQSMRTRVRLPCPHCLNLIRKPDPPPRGRTVRTRKSRSELQCPKCQAVALHQHGNIECTACGYKRRWRDYRKSLKKKDEKLECPNCRYTFGWQAWRQSARSLRTGNPRPARDFIKRWLRCHTPQQRMIQIDTLLQTLHGRGPLAPLFIDSGEHNIRQMLDDLAS
;
A
#
# COMPACT_ATOMS: atom_id res chain seq x y z
N MET A 1 -26.81 -60.77 17.27
CA MET A 1 -26.24 -59.84 18.27
C MET A 1 -25.02 -59.17 17.66
N THR A 2 -25.21 -58.07 16.92
CA THR A 2 -24.99 -56.68 17.34
C THR A 2 -23.54 -56.21 17.10
N THR A 3 -23.33 -55.71 15.87
CA THR A 3 -22.54 -54.50 15.51
C THR A 3 -21.54 -53.92 16.51
N LEU A 4 -20.24 -54.10 16.24
CA LEU A 4 -19.08 -53.27 16.61
C LEU A 4 -18.03 -53.61 15.53
N HIS A 5 -17.36 -52.74 14.77
CA HIS A 5 -16.84 -51.43 15.06
C HIS A 5 -16.51 -50.73 13.71
N SER A 6 -17.53 -50.22 13.02
CA SER A 6 -17.33 -49.09 12.09
C SER A 6 -17.10 -47.86 12.97
N LEU A 7 -16.05 -47.06 12.66
CA LEU A 7 -15.70 -45.73 13.20
C LEU A 7 -14.21 -45.66 13.60
N ARG A 8 -13.31 -45.49 12.62
CA ARG A 8 -12.01 -44.79 12.79
C ARG A 8 -11.30 -44.59 11.45
N SER A 9 -11.86 -43.72 10.61
CA SER A 9 -11.13 -43.02 9.55
C SER A 9 -11.95 -41.82 9.05
N LYS A 10 -12.33 -40.94 9.98
CA LYS A 10 -12.58 -39.52 9.71
C LYS A 10 -11.46 -38.75 10.39
N VAL A 11 -10.22 -39.00 9.95
CA VAL A 11 -9.11 -38.09 10.25
C VAL A 11 -9.33 -36.88 9.35
N LEU A 12 -10.01 -35.89 9.92
CA LEU A 12 -9.79 -34.46 9.71
C LEU A 12 -8.95 -34.13 8.47
N GLU A 13 -9.60 -34.05 7.30
CA GLU A 13 -9.22 -33.08 6.27
C GLU A 13 -9.42 -31.68 6.87
N ILE A 14 -8.47 -31.24 7.69
CA ILE A 14 -8.22 -29.82 7.83
C ILE A 14 -7.73 -29.44 6.43
N LYS A 15 -8.65 -28.99 5.57
CA LYS A 15 -8.26 -28.27 4.36
C LYS A 15 -7.33 -27.17 4.84
N GLU A 16 -6.03 -27.31 4.58
CA GLU A 16 -5.09 -26.22 4.71
C GLU A 16 -5.72 -25.04 4.00
N GLU A 17 -6.10 -24.03 4.77
CA GLU A 17 -6.60 -22.78 4.23
C GLU A 17 -5.43 -22.22 3.42
N THR A 18 -5.45 -22.37 2.09
CA THR A 18 -4.32 -22.01 1.23
C THR A 18 -4.08 -20.52 1.38
N THR A 19 -3.11 -20.17 2.22
CA THR A 19 -2.70 -18.78 2.42
C THR A 19 -1.83 -18.36 1.25
N MET A 20 -1.97 -17.11 0.80
CA MET A 20 -1.08 -16.53 -0.21
C MET A 20 0.38 -16.82 0.14
N ASN A 21 1.11 -17.45 -0.79
CA ASN A 21 2.53 -17.68 -0.62
C ASN A 21 3.30 -16.41 -0.97
N TRP A 22 3.55 -15.58 0.04
CA TRP A 22 4.30 -14.33 -0.10
C TRP A 22 5.81 -14.59 -0.05
N ALA A 23 6.57 -13.90 -0.89
CA ALA A 23 8.03 -13.98 -0.91
C ALA A 23 8.60 -13.69 0.49
N PRO A 24 9.58 -14.48 0.97
CA PRO A 24 10.18 -14.26 2.27
C PRO A 24 10.95 -12.94 2.33
N ARG A 25 11.25 -12.49 3.54
CA ARG A 25 12.17 -11.37 3.75
C ARG A 25 13.60 -11.83 3.52
N VAL A 26 14.44 -10.96 2.99
CA VAL A 26 15.85 -11.24 2.71
C VAL A 26 16.62 -11.37 4.01
N LYS A 27 17.44 -12.41 4.12
CA LYS A 27 18.27 -12.63 5.31
C LYS A 27 19.40 -11.58 5.38
N PRO A 28 19.59 -10.89 6.52
CA PRO A 28 20.68 -9.92 6.73
C PRO A 28 22.07 -10.44 6.33
N ILE A 29 22.34 -11.72 6.57
CA ILE A 29 23.63 -12.35 6.28
C ILE A 29 23.99 -12.31 4.79
N LYS A 30 23.00 -12.45 3.89
CA LYS A 30 23.22 -12.38 2.44
C LYS A 30 23.62 -10.96 2.03
N ILE A 31 22.95 -9.96 2.59
CA ILE A 31 23.25 -8.53 2.35
C ILE A 31 24.66 -8.20 2.86
N ARG A 32 25.00 -8.58 4.11
CA ARG A 32 26.35 -8.35 4.65
C ARG A 32 27.44 -9.01 3.79
N ARG A 33 27.19 -10.23 3.32
CA ARG A 33 28.13 -10.94 2.44
C ARG A 33 28.34 -10.22 1.12
N LEU A 34 27.27 -9.72 0.49
CA LEU A 34 27.35 -8.91 -0.73
C LEU A 34 28.27 -7.69 -0.56
N TYR A 35 28.05 -6.91 0.49
CA TYR A 35 28.83 -5.70 0.73
C TYR A 35 30.30 -6.02 1.07
N ARG A 36 30.54 -7.10 1.83
CA ARG A 36 31.92 -7.55 2.10
C ARG A 36 32.68 -7.90 0.83
N TYR A 37 32.08 -8.64 -0.10
CA TYR A 37 32.74 -8.96 -1.37
C TYR A 37 32.91 -7.74 -2.27
N THR A 38 31.90 -6.86 -2.31
CA THR A 38 31.96 -5.62 -3.10
C THR A 38 33.09 -4.71 -2.61
N ARG A 39 33.34 -4.62 -1.29
CA ARG A 39 34.48 -3.88 -0.71
C ARG A 39 35.85 -4.42 -1.14
N LEU A 40 35.93 -5.70 -1.54
CA LEU A 40 37.13 -6.34 -2.08
C LEU A 40 37.22 -6.23 -3.63
N GLY A 41 36.28 -5.51 -4.27
CA GLY A 41 36.19 -5.45 -5.73
C GLY A 41 35.63 -6.72 -6.37
N ILE A 42 35.08 -7.65 -5.58
CA ILE A 42 34.56 -8.93 -6.05
C ILE A 42 33.05 -8.85 -6.17
N TYR A 43 32.52 -9.10 -7.38
CA TYR A 43 31.08 -9.25 -7.62
C TYR A 43 30.75 -10.74 -7.74
N ASP A 44 30.18 -11.30 -6.68
CA ASP A 44 29.63 -12.66 -6.71
C ASP A 44 28.28 -12.63 -7.44
N ASP A 45 28.30 -12.99 -8.72
CA ASP A 45 27.12 -12.93 -9.60
C ASP A 45 25.96 -13.78 -9.13
N LEU A 46 26.24 -14.95 -8.54
CA LEU A 46 25.22 -15.85 -8.03
C LEU A 46 24.55 -15.23 -6.79
N LEU A 47 25.34 -14.69 -5.86
CA LEU A 47 24.80 -14.04 -4.67
C LEU A 47 24.03 -12.75 -5.01
N LEU A 48 24.52 -11.96 -5.97
CA LEU A 48 23.80 -10.76 -6.46
C LEU A 48 22.47 -11.13 -7.10
N HIS A 49 22.45 -12.19 -7.90
CA HIS A 49 21.23 -12.68 -8.55
C HIS A 49 20.23 -13.16 -7.50
N ASP A 50 20.68 -14.00 -6.56
CA ASP A 50 19.87 -14.54 -5.47
C ASP A 50 19.23 -13.44 -4.62
N VAL A 51 20.03 -12.53 -4.04
CA VAL A 51 19.49 -11.43 -3.22
C VAL A 51 18.60 -10.49 -4.03
N GLY A 52 19.01 -10.17 -5.26
CA GLY A 52 18.27 -9.26 -6.12
C GLY A 52 16.89 -9.77 -6.50
N TRP A 53 16.76 -11.07 -6.81
CA TRP A 53 15.46 -11.68 -7.08
C TRP A 53 14.60 -11.88 -5.83
N GLU A 54 15.20 -12.18 -4.67
CA GLU A 54 14.45 -12.19 -3.40
C GLU A 54 13.85 -10.80 -3.11
N LEU A 55 14.65 -9.74 -3.26
CA LEU A 55 14.17 -8.36 -3.13
C LEU A 55 13.10 -8.04 -4.19
N TYR A 56 13.29 -8.46 -5.44
CA TYR A 56 12.34 -8.23 -6.52
C TYR A 56 10.97 -8.88 -6.23
N ALA A 57 10.96 -10.14 -5.83
CA ALA A 57 9.76 -10.87 -5.47
C ALA A 57 9.04 -10.18 -4.30
N ARG A 58 9.78 -9.83 -3.24
CA ARG A 58 9.22 -9.11 -2.09
C ARG A 58 8.67 -7.73 -2.46
N CYS A 59 9.37 -6.99 -3.33
CA CYS A 59 8.89 -5.71 -3.85
C CYS A 59 7.58 -5.89 -4.62
N THR A 60 7.47 -6.93 -5.44
CA THR A 60 6.29 -7.25 -6.24
C THR A 60 5.08 -7.51 -5.35
N ASP A 61 5.27 -8.26 -4.25
CA ASP A 61 4.23 -8.52 -3.27
C ASP A 61 3.77 -7.26 -2.54
N ILE A 62 4.72 -6.43 -2.09
CA ILE A 62 4.41 -5.14 -1.43
C ILE A 62 3.60 -4.23 -2.37
N ALA A 63 4.00 -4.14 -3.64
CA ALA A 63 3.30 -3.35 -4.65
C ALA A 63 1.89 -3.91 -4.90
N THR A 64 1.76 -5.23 -5.03
CA THR A 64 0.49 -5.94 -5.22
C THR A 64 -0.47 -5.66 -4.06
N VAL A 65 -0.02 -5.83 -2.82
CA VAL A 65 -0.84 -5.56 -1.62
C VAL A 65 -1.27 -4.09 -1.56
N ALA A 66 -0.37 -3.16 -1.87
CA ALA A 66 -0.71 -1.74 -1.92
C ALA A 66 -1.76 -1.42 -3.00
N ASP A 67 -1.71 -2.09 -4.15
CA ASP A 67 -2.70 -1.95 -5.22
C ASP A 67 -4.06 -2.51 -4.82
N VAL A 68 -4.11 -3.63 -4.08
CA VAL A 68 -5.38 -4.16 -3.55
C VAL A 68 -6.11 -3.13 -2.71
N TYR A 69 -5.41 -2.45 -1.79
CA TYR A 69 -6.03 -1.43 -0.94
C TYR A 69 -6.41 -0.15 -1.71
N ARG A 70 -5.75 0.12 -2.84
CA ARG A 70 -6.02 1.30 -3.68
C ARG A 70 -7.18 1.07 -4.64
N GLU A 71 -7.22 -0.10 -5.26
CA GLU A 71 -8.10 -0.43 -6.38
C GLU A 71 -9.28 -1.32 -5.98
N GLY A 72 -9.19 -2.03 -4.85
CA GLY A 72 -10.18 -3.01 -4.45
C GLY A 72 -10.21 -4.25 -5.34
N ARG A 73 -9.05 -4.62 -5.92
CA ARG A 73 -8.90 -5.83 -6.71
C ARG A 73 -7.93 -6.77 -5.99
N VAL A 74 -8.40 -7.93 -5.57
CA VAL A 74 -7.65 -8.90 -4.76
C VAL A 74 -7.14 -10.00 -5.70
N PRO A 75 -5.84 -10.34 -5.72
CA PRO A 75 -5.35 -11.46 -6.50
C PRO A 75 -5.82 -12.79 -5.90
N CYS A 76 -6.24 -13.71 -6.75
CA CYS A 76 -6.53 -15.10 -6.37
C CYS A 76 -5.26 -15.81 -5.88
N PRO A 77 -5.28 -16.52 -4.74
CA PRO A 77 -4.13 -17.29 -4.26
C PRO A 77 -3.61 -18.37 -5.21
N GLU A 78 -4.50 -18.98 -6.00
CA GLU A 78 -4.15 -20.09 -6.90
C GLU A 78 -3.59 -19.63 -8.25
N CYS A 79 -4.22 -18.63 -8.88
CA CYS A 79 -3.90 -18.23 -10.26
C CYS A 79 -3.60 -16.74 -10.43
N SER A 80 -3.53 -15.97 -9.34
CA SER A 80 -3.28 -14.52 -9.34
C SER A 80 -4.30 -13.65 -10.11
N THR A 81 -5.39 -14.22 -10.62
CA THR A 81 -6.46 -13.46 -11.28
C THR A 81 -7.03 -12.41 -10.33
N LYS A 82 -7.12 -11.15 -10.79
CA LYS A 82 -7.60 -10.02 -10.00
C LYS A 82 -9.12 -10.02 -9.87
N ILE A 83 -9.62 -10.23 -8.66
CA ILE A 83 -11.05 -10.29 -8.33
C ILE A 83 -11.49 -8.95 -7.74
N ALA A 84 -12.52 -8.34 -8.29
CA ALA A 84 -13.10 -7.12 -7.72
C ALA A 84 -13.85 -7.45 -6.42
N ARG A 85 -13.48 -6.80 -5.32
CA ARG A 85 -14.19 -6.93 -4.06
C ARG A 85 -15.21 -5.80 -3.88
N ARG A 86 -16.26 -6.04 -3.10
CA ARG A 86 -17.21 -5.01 -2.70
C ARG A 86 -16.55 -4.12 -1.65
N ILE A 87 -16.01 -2.99 -2.10
CA ILE A 87 -15.61 -1.93 -1.17
C ILE A 87 -16.90 -1.27 -0.69
N ASP A 88 -17.32 -1.55 0.54
CA ASP A 88 -18.47 -0.88 1.13
C ASP A 88 -18.23 0.65 1.09
N PRO A 89 -19.13 1.44 0.46
CA PRO A 89 -19.03 2.88 0.40
C PRO A 89 -18.90 3.55 1.77
N LEU A 90 -19.34 2.89 2.84
CA LEU A 90 -19.19 3.37 4.23
C LEU A 90 -17.72 3.42 4.69
N PHE A 91 -16.83 2.64 4.05
CA PHE A 91 -15.39 2.65 4.31
C PHE A 91 -14.58 3.45 3.31
N SER A 92 -15.15 3.81 2.15
CA SER A 92 -14.46 4.69 1.20
C SER A 92 -14.32 6.13 1.72
N THR A 93 -15.11 6.51 2.74
CA THR A 93 -15.11 7.86 3.33
C THR A 93 -14.56 7.95 4.75
N GLY A 94 -14.11 6.84 5.38
CA GLY A 94 -13.85 6.80 6.83
C GLY A 94 -12.44 6.33 7.27
N GLU A 95 -11.62 7.27 7.73
CA GLU A 95 -10.62 7.24 8.84
C GLU A 95 -9.62 6.07 9.00
N GLY A 96 -9.58 5.06 8.14
CA GLY A 96 -8.64 3.93 8.27
C GLY A 96 -8.06 3.38 6.97
N GLY A 97 -8.60 3.80 5.83
CA GLY A 97 -7.80 4.07 4.65
C GLY A 97 -7.49 5.55 4.70
N THR A 98 -6.27 5.97 4.36
CA THR A 98 -5.88 7.38 4.30
C THR A 98 -7.01 8.23 3.72
N HIS A 99 -7.39 9.33 4.40
CA HIS A 99 -8.39 10.35 4.01
C HIS A 99 -8.07 11.05 2.68
N GLU A 100 -7.65 10.28 1.69
CA GLU A 100 -7.12 10.80 0.47
C GLU A 100 -8.23 10.70 -0.53
N ASN A 101 -8.99 11.80 -0.57
CA ASN A 101 -9.88 12.15 -1.66
C ASN A 101 -9.07 12.03 -2.94
N TRP A 102 -9.14 10.86 -3.55
CA TRP A 102 -8.59 10.63 -4.86
C TRP A 102 -9.46 11.38 -5.87
N PHE A 103 -8.84 11.83 -6.95
CA PHE A 103 -9.51 12.56 -8.00
C PHE A 103 -8.87 12.23 -9.34
N TYR A 104 -9.58 12.44 -10.44
CA TYR A 104 -9.00 12.33 -11.76
C TYR A 104 -8.39 13.67 -12.17
N CYS A 105 -7.18 13.63 -12.74
CA CYS A 105 -6.63 14.81 -13.38
C CYS A 105 -7.56 15.22 -14.55
N PRO A 106 -8.05 16.47 -14.62
CA PRO A 106 -8.92 16.92 -15.71
C PRO A 106 -8.22 16.93 -17.08
N HIS A 107 -6.88 16.85 -17.11
CA HIS A 107 -6.11 16.93 -18.36
C HIS A 107 -5.68 15.57 -18.90
N CYS A 108 -5.41 14.58 -18.04
CA CYS A 108 -4.90 13.28 -18.48
C CYS A 108 -5.72 12.08 -17.97
N ALA A 109 -6.82 12.33 -17.26
CA ALA A 109 -7.71 11.32 -16.68
C ALA A 109 -7.03 10.30 -15.75
N LYS A 110 -5.76 10.50 -15.35
CA LYS A 110 -5.10 9.64 -14.36
C LYS A 110 -5.66 9.92 -12.97
N ARG A 111 -5.89 8.83 -12.23
CA ARG A 111 -6.31 8.88 -10.83
C ARG A 111 -5.13 9.31 -9.95
N LEU A 112 -5.36 10.33 -9.13
CA LEU A 112 -4.35 11.01 -8.32
C LEU A 112 -4.80 11.17 -6.87
N LEU A 113 -3.82 11.28 -5.98
CA LEU A 113 -3.99 11.78 -4.63
C LEU A 113 -3.30 13.15 -4.52
N TRP A 114 -3.84 14.08 -3.72
CA TRP A 114 -3.18 15.37 -3.55
C TRP A 114 -1.77 15.23 -2.96
N ARG A 115 -1.56 14.19 -2.13
CA ARG A 115 -0.24 13.82 -1.63
C ARG A 115 0.73 13.41 -2.73
N ASP A 116 0.26 12.77 -3.81
CA ASP A 116 1.10 12.31 -4.91
C ASP A 116 1.64 13.52 -5.68
N CYS A 117 0.82 14.56 -5.86
CA CYS A 117 1.22 15.83 -6.48
C CYS A 117 2.31 16.54 -5.67
N ARG A 118 2.15 16.59 -4.33
CA ARG A 118 3.18 17.14 -3.43
C ARG A 118 4.44 16.29 -3.43
N GLN A 119 4.30 14.97 -3.47
CA GLN A 119 5.46 14.07 -3.45
C GLN A 119 6.30 14.26 -4.71
N ALA A 120 5.66 14.34 -5.89
CA ALA A 120 6.36 14.57 -7.14
C ALA A 120 7.21 15.86 -7.13
N LEU A 121 6.71 16.93 -6.50
CA LEU A 121 7.47 18.16 -6.32
C LEU A 121 8.60 18.07 -5.28
N ARG A 122 8.52 17.14 -4.32
CA ARG A 122 9.67 16.88 -3.42
C ARG A 122 10.79 16.16 -4.16
N ASP A 123 10.43 15.22 -5.03
CA ASP A 123 11.42 14.44 -5.77
C ASP A 123 12.08 15.29 -6.85
N THR A 124 11.25 16.04 -7.59
CA THR A 124 11.66 16.93 -8.68
C THR A 124 11.08 18.32 -8.42
N PRO A 125 11.74 19.15 -7.58
CA PRO A 125 11.31 20.50 -7.31
C PRO A 125 11.18 21.30 -8.60
N ARG A 126 10.07 22.03 -8.72
CA ARG A 126 9.77 22.91 -9.86
C ARG A 126 9.37 24.27 -9.36
N CYS A 127 9.72 25.30 -10.14
CA CYS A 127 9.22 26.65 -9.92
C CYS A 127 7.70 26.66 -10.02
N PHE A 128 7.04 27.31 -9.07
CA PHE A 128 5.58 27.37 -9.08
C PHE A 128 5.01 28.34 -10.12
N ASP A 129 5.86 29.14 -10.76
CA ASP A 129 5.46 30.15 -11.73
C ASP A 129 5.81 29.69 -13.16
N CYS A 130 7.09 29.48 -13.46
CA CYS A 130 7.52 29.06 -14.81
C CYS A 130 7.56 27.54 -15.01
N ARG A 131 7.41 26.72 -13.95
CA ARG A 131 7.38 25.24 -13.98
C ARG A 131 8.69 24.54 -14.36
N SER A 132 9.76 25.29 -14.61
CA SER A 132 11.12 24.76 -14.79
C SER A 132 11.56 24.00 -13.54
N VAL A 133 12.36 22.94 -13.73
CA VAL A 133 12.98 22.19 -12.63
C VAL A 133 13.93 23.13 -11.88
N LEU A 134 13.88 23.10 -10.55
CA LEU A 134 14.78 23.89 -9.71
C LEU A 134 16.10 23.15 -9.56
N GLN A 135 17.19 23.89 -9.64
CA GLN A 135 18.51 23.38 -9.31
C GLN A 135 18.63 23.25 -7.79
N LYS A 136 19.20 22.14 -7.32
CA LYS A 136 19.42 21.90 -5.89
C LYS A 136 20.84 22.36 -5.55
N ALA A 137 20.95 23.52 -4.90
CA ALA A 137 22.14 23.96 -4.18
C ALA A 137 21.78 23.98 -2.67
N ASP A 138 22.35 24.92 -1.90
CA ASP A 138 21.88 25.21 -0.54
C ASP A 138 20.42 25.71 -0.55
N ASP A 139 20.10 26.53 -1.56
CA ASP A 139 18.76 26.95 -1.93
C ASP A 139 18.29 26.30 -3.23
N LEU A 140 16.98 26.30 -3.45
CA LEU A 140 16.35 25.85 -4.68
C LEU A 140 16.24 27.03 -5.65
N GLU A 141 17.00 26.99 -6.74
CA GLU A 141 17.09 28.09 -7.69
C GLU A 141 16.36 27.80 -8.99
N CYS A 142 15.68 28.82 -9.53
CA CYS A 142 15.02 28.75 -10.81
C CYS A 142 15.72 29.62 -11.85
N VAL A 143 15.71 29.16 -13.10
CA VAL A 143 16.12 29.92 -14.29
C VAL A 143 15.39 31.27 -14.43
N CYS A 144 14.19 31.42 -13.85
CA CYS A 144 13.49 32.70 -13.82
C CYS A 144 13.97 33.68 -12.72
N GLY A 145 15.08 33.38 -12.04
CA GLY A 145 15.67 34.20 -10.98
C GLY A 145 15.04 34.04 -9.59
N LYS A 146 14.07 33.14 -9.40
CA LYS A 146 13.44 32.91 -8.10
C LYS A 146 14.18 31.85 -7.30
N THR A 147 14.34 32.08 -6.00
CA THR A 147 15.01 31.19 -5.07
C THR A 147 14.12 30.82 -3.89
N TRP A 148 14.32 29.63 -3.33
CA TRP A 148 13.62 29.18 -2.12
C TRP A 148 14.53 28.36 -1.23
N SER A 149 14.51 28.64 0.08
CA SER A 149 15.03 27.69 1.04
C SER A 149 14.22 26.39 1.04
N PRO A 150 14.83 25.23 1.35
CA PRO A 150 14.12 23.95 1.39
C PRO A 150 12.88 23.95 2.30
N ALA A 151 12.93 24.71 3.41
CA ALA A 151 11.81 24.88 4.33
C ALA A 151 10.69 25.73 3.73
N ALA A 152 11.03 26.88 3.13
CA ALA A 152 10.07 27.77 2.46
C ALA A 152 9.38 27.08 1.27
N TYR A 153 10.13 26.27 0.50
CA TYR A 153 9.57 25.49 -0.59
C TYR A 153 8.58 24.42 -0.10
N LYS A 154 8.94 23.67 0.96
CA LYS A 154 8.04 22.69 1.59
C LYS A 154 6.76 23.34 2.12
N GLN A 155 6.88 24.53 2.73
CA GLN A 155 5.73 25.28 3.22
C GLN A 155 4.83 25.73 2.07
N SER A 156 5.41 26.28 1.00
CA SER A 156 4.69 26.68 -0.22
C SER A 156 3.92 25.51 -0.86
N MET A 157 4.51 24.32 -0.94
CA MET A 157 3.82 23.12 -1.42
C MET A 157 2.64 22.70 -0.54
N ARG A 158 2.73 22.91 0.78
CA ARG A 158 1.68 22.52 1.72
C ARG A 158 0.45 23.44 1.61
N THR A 159 0.67 24.74 1.46
CA THR A 159 -0.40 25.76 1.48
C THR A 159 -1.08 25.95 0.12
N ARG A 160 -0.39 25.68 -1.00
CA ARG A 160 -0.96 25.89 -2.34
C ARG A 160 -2.19 25.02 -2.62
N VAL A 161 -3.17 25.66 -3.27
CA VAL A 161 -4.41 25.04 -3.78
C VAL A 161 -4.22 24.51 -5.21
N ARG A 162 -3.19 24.95 -5.95
CA ARG A 162 -2.88 24.43 -7.28
C ARG A 162 -1.47 23.87 -7.30
N LEU A 163 -1.31 22.67 -7.85
CA LEU A 163 -0.03 21.98 -8.02
C LEU A 163 -0.01 21.32 -9.41
N PRO A 164 1.17 21.12 -10.01
CA PRO A 164 1.27 20.39 -11.28
C PRO A 164 0.93 18.91 -11.09
N CYS A 165 0.19 18.35 -12.05
CA CYS A 165 -0.07 16.92 -12.14
C CYS A 165 1.26 16.16 -12.35
N PRO A 166 1.53 15.07 -11.62
CA PRO A 166 2.76 14.30 -11.77
C PRO A 166 2.85 13.55 -13.12
N HIS A 167 1.75 13.42 -13.87
CA HIS A 167 1.71 12.71 -15.14
C HIS A 167 1.78 13.64 -16.36
N CYS A 168 1.08 14.77 -16.35
CA CYS A 168 1.00 15.68 -17.50
C CYS A 168 1.51 17.09 -17.21
N LEU A 169 1.96 17.37 -15.99
CA LEU A 169 2.50 18.66 -15.54
C LEU A 169 1.54 19.87 -15.60
N ASN A 170 0.32 19.69 -16.11
CA ASN A 170 -0.73 20.72 -16.07
C ASN A 170 -1.15 21.03 -14.62
N LEU A 171 -1.43 22.30 -14.34
CA LEU A 171 -1.84 22.76 -13.01
C LEU A 171 -3.25 22.25 -12.69
N ILE A 172 -3.35 21.50 -11.61
CA ILE A 172 -4.60 20.97 -11.10
C ILE A 172 -4.93 21.61 -9.76
N ARG A 173 -6.21 21.91 -9.56
CA ARG A 173 -6.72 22.41 -8.29
C ARG A 173 -6.84 21.24 -7.30
N LYS A 174 -6.49 21.49 -6.04
CA LYS A 174 -6.78 20.62 -4.91
C LYS A 174 -8.29 20.39 -4.92
N PRO A 175 -8.75 19.13 -4.92
CA PRO A 175 -10.16 18.87 -4.74
C PRO A 175 -10.61 19.58 -3.47
N ASP A 176 -11.67 20.39 -3.57
CA ASP A 176 -12.24 20.98 -2.38
C ASP A 176 -12.57 19.82 -1.44
N PRO A 177 -12.24 19.93 -0.13
CA PRO A 177 -12.72 18.94 0.80
C PRO A 177 -14.23 18.85 0.58
N PRO A 178 -14.81 17.64 0.52
CA PRO A 178 -16.25 17.50 0.34
C PRO A 178 -16.89 18.47 1.33
N PRO A 179 -17.78 19.37 0.86
CA PRO A 179 -18.26 20.47 1.66
C PRO A 179 -18.65 19.90 3.03
N ARG A 180 -18.09 20.46 4.10
CA ARG A 180 -18.57 20.21 5.47
C ARG A 180 -19.94 20.87 5.61
N GLY A 181 -20.86 20.55 4.72
CA GLY A 181 -22.23 20.96 4.86
C GLY A 181 -22.71 20.36 6.16
N ARG A 182 -23.38 21.18 6.99
CA ARG A 182 -24.67 20.76 7.54
C ARG A 182 -25.31 19.92 6.44
N THR A 183 -25.41 18.62 6.66
CA THR A 183 -25.91 17.67 5.70
C THR A 183 -27.33 18.10 5.34
N VAL A 184 -27.47 18.92 4.29
CA VAL A 184 -28.61 18.81 3.40
C VAL A 184 -28.51 17.36 2.97
N ARG A 185 -29.36 16.52 3.59
CA ARG A 185 -29.60 15.14 3.21
C ARG A 185 -30.11 15.19 1.78
N THR A 186 -29.25 15.47 0.81
CA THR A 186 -29.41 14.85 -0.49
C THR A 186 -29.60 13.38 -0.15
N ARG A 187 -30.75 12.83 -0.53
CA ARG A 187 -31.08 11.41 -0.51
C ARG A 187 -30.05 10.69 -1.40
N LYS A 188 -28.77 10.71 -1.01
CA LYS A 188 -27.88 9.61 -1.25
C LYS A 188 -28.67 8.46 -0.67
N SER A 189 -29.21 7.60 -1.53
CA SER A 189 -29.92 6.39 -1.16
C SER A 189 -29.23 5.87 0.09
N ARG A 190 -29.85 6.06 1.26
CA ARG A 190 -29.25 5.62 2.52
C ARG A 190 -28.99 4.16 2.24
N SER A 191 -27.73 3.77 2.09
CA SER A 191 -27.41 2.37 1.93
C SER A 191 -28.04 1.73 3.16
N GLU A 192 -29.11 0.98 2.93
CA GLU A 192 -29.95 0.46 4.00
C GLU A 192 -29.03 -0.37 4.86
N LEU A 193 -28.74 0.13 6.07
CA LEU A 193 -27.83 -0.57 6.96
C LEU A 193 -28.57 -1.84 7.35
N GLN A 194 -27.96 -3.00 7.19
CA GLN A 194 -28.62 -4.24 7.56
C GLN A 194 -28.35 -4.53 9.03
N CYS A 195 -29.41 -4.82 9.78
CA CYS A 195 -29.33 -5.26 11.16
C CYS A 195 -28.53 -6.57 11.23
N PRO A 196 -27.47 -6.66 12.06
CA PRO A 196 -26.70 -7.90 12.15
C PRO A 196 -27.45 -9.04 12.86
N LYS A 197 -28.55 -8.75 13.57
CA LYS A 197 -29.35 -9.75 14.30
C LYS A 197 -30.44 -10.37 13.43
N CYS A 198 -31.17 -9.57 12.66
CA CYS A 198 -32.33 -10.03 11.89
C CYS A 198 -32.31 -9.67 10.40
N GLN A 199 -31.25 -9.03 9.91
CA GLN A 199 -31.11 -8.57 8.51
C GLN A 199 -32.20 -7.62 8.02
N ALA A 200 -33.02 -7.03 8.90
CA ALA A 200 -33.93 -5.96 8.52
C ALA A 200 -33.18 -4.62 8.38
N VAL A 201 -33.84 -3.64 7.75
CA VAL A 201 -33.32 -2.28 7.62
C VAL A 201 -33.09 -1.66 9.00
N ALA A 202 -31.91 -1.07 9.16
CA ALA A 202 -31.47 -0.36 10.35
C ALA A 202 -31.05 1.07 9.97
N LEU A 203 -31.20 1.97 10.93
CA LEU A 203 -30.96 3.39 10.77
C LEU A 203 -29.81 3.83 11.66
N HIS A 204 -28.94 4.69 11.13
CA HIS A 204 -27.94 5.38 11.95
C HIS A 204 -28.61 6.60 12.62
N GLN A 205 -28.78 6.52 13.94
CA GLN A 205 -29.41 7.54 14.78
C GLN A 205 -28.56 7.80 16.03
N HIS A 206 -28.29 9.07 16.35
CA HIS A 206 -27.57 9.48 17.56
C HIS A 206 -26.25 8.72 17.83
N GLY A 207 -25.48 8.43 16.77
CA GLY A 207 -24.22 7.68 16.90
C GLY A 207 -24.39 6.17 17.13
N ASN A 208 -25.60 5.63 16.99
CA ASN A 208 -25.94 4.22 17.06
C ASN A 208 -26.55 3.72 15.75
N ILE A 209 -26.41 2.42 15.48
CA ILE A 209 -27.27 1.71 14.54
C ILE A 209 -28.46 1.14 15.32
N GLU A 210 -29.67 1.39 14.84
CA GLU A 210 -30.93 0.96 15.44
C GLU A 210 -31.78 0.22 14.40
N CYS A 211 -32.15 -1.02 14.68
CA CYS A 211 -33.02 -1.82 13.83
C CYS A 211 -34.48 -1.55 14.15
N THR A 212 -35.27 -1.18 13.14
CA THR A 212 -36.71 -0.89 13.33
C THR A 212 -37.55 -2.15 13.52
N ALA A 213 -37.07 -3.33 13.10
CA ALA A 213 -37.82 -4.57 13.19
C ALA A 213 -37.64 -5.33 14.53
N CYS A 214 -36.42 -5.35 15.09
CA CYS A 214 -36.10 -6.15 16.27
C CYS A 214 -35.57 -5.35 17.47
N GLY A 215 -35.53 -4.01 17.36
CA GLY A 215 -35.03 -3.12 18.41
C GLY A 215 -33.51 -3.20 18.66
N TYR A 216 -32.76 -3.94 17.84
CA TYR A 216 -31.31 -4.07 18.01
C TYR A 216 -30.62 -2.70 17.96
N LYS A 217 -29.86 -2.37 18.99
CA LYS A 217 -29.11 -1.11 19.11
C LYS A 217 -27.64 -1.36 19.37
N ARG A 218 -26.76 -0.68 18.64
CA ARG A 218 -25.30 -0.76 18.85
C ARG A 218 -24.61 0.55 18.50
N ARG A 219 -23.54 0.91 19.21
CA ARG A 219 -22.70 2.07 18.85
C ARG A 219 -22.19 1.95 17.41
N TRP A 220 -22.30 3.03 16.64
CA TRP A 220 -21.90 3.08 15.23
C TRP A 220 -20.43 2.70 15.03
N ARG A 221 -19.55 3.14 15.94
CA ARG A 221 -18.12 2.77 15.93
C ARG A 221 -17.93 1.25 15.97
N ASP A 222 -18.70 0.54 16.79
CA ASP A 222 -18.56 -0.89 16.97
C ASP A 222 -19.22 -1.68 15.84
N TYR A 223 -20.32 -1.17 15.28
CA TYR A 223 -20.90 -1.69 14.05
C TYR A 223 -19.94 -1.55 12.86
N ARG A 224 -19.30 -0.38 12.68
CA ARG A 224 -18.24 -0.20 11.67
C ARG A 224 -17.09 -1.17 11.87
N LYS A 225 -16.67 -1.40 13.13
CA LYS A 225 -15.64 -2.42 13.44
C LYS A 225 -16.12 -3.83 13.06
N SER A 226 -17.37 -4.20 13.33
CA SER A 226 -17.89 -5.52 12.94
C SER A 226 -17.99 -5.70 11.44
N LEU A 227 -18.38 -4.65 10.70
CA LEU A 227 -18.35 -4.66 9.23
C LEU A 227 -16.92 -4.83 8.69
N LYS A 228 -15.90 -4.21 9.31
CA LYS A 228 -14.48 -4.45 8.97
C LYS A 228 -14.02 -5.88 9.27
N LYS A 229 -14.68 -6.58 10.19
CA LYS A 229 -14.45 -7.99 10.53
C LYS A 229 -15.29 -8.95 9.69
N LYS A 230 -16.28 -8.48 8.93
CA LYS A 230 -17.06 -9.33 8.04
C LYS A 230 -16.10 -9.96 7.04
N ASP A 231 -16.13 -11.29 6.98
CA ASP A 231 -15.31 -12.03 6.05
C ASP A 231 -16.06 -12.20 4.74
N GLU A 232 -15.73 -11.33 3.79
CA GLU A 232 -16.26 -11.38 2.43
C GLU A 232 -15.66 -12.59 1.72
N LYS A 233 -16.50 -13.56 1.32
CA LYS A 233 -16.07 -14.67 0.47
C LYS A 233 -15.89 -14.17 -0.96
N LEU A 234 -14.72 -14.39 -1.52
CA LEU A 234 -14.34 -14.07 -2.89
C LEU A 234 -14.23 -15.37 -3.68
N GLU A 235 -14.79 -15.40 -4.89
CA GLU A 235 -14.65 -16.50 -5.83
C GLU A 235 -13.86 -16.03 -7.05
N CYS A 236 -12.86 -16.80 -7.45
CA CYS A 236 -12.10 -16.53 -8.66
C CYS A 236 -12.90 -16.92 -9.91
N PRO A 237 -13.16 -16.01 -10.86
CA PRO A 237 -13.87 -16.35 -12.09
C PRO A 237 -13.06 -17.27 -13.01
N ASN A 238 -11.74 -17.34 -12.85
CA ASN A 238 -10.85 -18.13 -13.69
C ASN A 238 -10.72 -19.58 -13.20
N CYS A 239 -10.30 -19.79 -11.95
CA CYS A 239 -10.04 -21.13 -11.40
C CYS A 239 -11.09 -21.62 -10.39
N ARG A 240 -12.16 -20.84 -10.13
CA ARG A 240 -13.23 -21.16 -9.17
C ARG A 240 -12.81 -21.29 -7.71
N TYR A 241 -11.54 -21.03 -7.40
CA TYR A 241 -11.05 -21.02 -6.02
C TYR A 241 -11.79 -19.97 -5.18
N THR A 242 -12.23 -20.36 -3.99
CA THR A 242 -12.96 -19.52 -3.04
C THR A 242 -12.15 -19.27 -1.78
N PHE A 243 -12.08 -18.01 -1.34
CA PHE A 243 -11.33 -17.62 -0.14
C PHE A 243 -11.94 -16.42 0.59
N GLY A 244 -11.63 -16.30 1.88
CA GLY A 244 -12.06 -15.19 2.72
C GLY A 244 -11.16 -13.96 2.58
N TRP A 245 -11.76 -12.77 2.49
CA TRP A 245 -11.03 -11.51 2.52
C TRP A 245 -10.20 -11.33 3.80
N GLN A 246 -10.68 -11.77 4.97
CA GLN A 246 -9.93 -11.64 6.22
C GLN A 246 -8.70 -12.54 6.24
N ALA A 247 -8.83 -13.78 5.74
CA ALA A 247 -7.69 -14.69 5.59
C ALA A 247 -6.62 -14.09 4.66
N TRP A 248 -7.03 -13.62 3.49
CA TRP A 248 -6.14 -12.91 2.55
C TRP A 248 -5.49 -11.67 3.18
N ARG A 249 -6.29 -10.86 3.89
CA ARG A 249 -5.81 -9.63 4.54
C ARG A 249 -4.82 -9.93 5.65
N GLN A 250 -5.05 -11.00 6.41
CA GLN A 250 -4.19 -11.41 7.50
C GLN A 250 -2.84 -11.89 6.96
N SER A 251 -2.82 -12.69 5.88
CA SER A 251 -1.57 -13.11 5.25
C SER A 251 -0.77 -11.92 4.69
N ALA A 252 -1.46 -10.93 4.11
CA ALA A 252 -0.86 -9.72 3.55
C ALA A 252 -0.39 -8.69 4.59
N ARG A 253 -0.62 -8.91 5.90
CA ARG A 253 -0.36 -7.92 6.95
C ARG A 253 1.11 -7.48 7.00
N SER A 254 2.04 -8.40 6.77
CA SER A 254 3.49 -8.17 6.81
C SER A 254 4.03 -7.40 5.59
N LEU A 255 3.19 -7.12 4.59
CA LEU A 255 3.53 -6.43 3.34
C LEU A 255 2.93 -5.02 3.28
N ARG A 256 2.12 -4.65 4.27
CA ARG A 256 1.28 -3.46 4.21
C ARG A 256 2.12 -2.21 4.47
N THR A 257 2.14 -1.30 3.49
CA THR A 257 2.83 -0.02 3.59
C THR A 257 1.99 1.13 3.06
N GLY A 258 2.14 2.30 3.67
CA GLY A 258 1.61 3.57 3.14
C GLY A 258 2.42 4.11 1.96
N ASN A 259 3.63 3.59 1.73
CA ASN A 259 4.57 4.06 0.71
C ASN A 259 5.16 2.88 -0.10
N PRO A 260 4.44 2.36 -1.12
CA PRO A 260 4.93 1.26 -1.95
C PRO A 260 5.95 1.69 -3.01
N ARG A 261 6.33 2.97 -3.06
CA ARG A 261 7.16 3.50 -4.13
C ARG A 261 8.56 2.87 -4.22
N PRO A 262 9.33 2.71 -3.11
CA PRO A 262 10.65 2.06 -3.18
C PRO A 262 10.59 0.69 -3.86
N ALA A 263 9.56 -0.10 -3.54
CA ALA A 263 9.33 -1.40 -4.16
C ALA A 263 9.07 -1.28 -5.67
N ARG A 264 8.18 -0.37 -6.09
CA ARG A 264 7.88 -0.17 -7.52
C ARG A 264 9.08 0.34 -8.32
N ASP A 265 9.85 1.25 -7.74
CA ASP A 265 11.05 1.79 -8.36
C ASP A 265 12.11 0.69 -8.52
N PHE A 266 12.27 -0.21 -7.53
CA PHE A 266 13.16 -1.36 -7.62
C PHE A 266 12.74 -2.34 -8.73
N ILE A 267 11.48 -2.77 -8.76
CA ILE A 267 10.94 -3.68 -9.81
C ILE A 267 11.28 -3.16 -11.20
N LYS A 268 10.99 -1.87 -11.46
CA LYS A 268 11.19 -1.26 -12.78
C LYS A 268 12.65 -1.22 -13.21
N ARG A 269 13.57 -0.98 -12.26
CA ARG A 269 15.00 -0.80 -12.55
C ARG A 269 15.75 -2.12 -12.59
N TRP A 270 15.42 -3.06 -11.71
CA TRP A 270 16.08 -4.36 -11.60
C TRP A 270 16.09 -5.13 -12.93
N LEU A 271 14.95 -5.14 -13.64
CA LEU A 271 14.83 -5.82 -14.96
C LEU A 271 15.71 -5.21 -16.06
N ARG A 272 16.30 -4.04 -15.83
CA ARG A 272 17.21 -3.35 -16.78
C ARG A 272 18.68 -3.49 -16.39
N CYS A 273 18.98 -4.18 -15.29
CA CYS A 273 20.34 -4.40 -14.82
C CYS A 273 20.94 -5.61 -15.54
N HIS A 274 21.89 -5.36 -16.44
CA HIS A 274 22.57 -6.38 -17.22
C HIS A 274 23.93 -6.76 -16.62
N THR A 275 24.59 -5.84 -15.92
CA THR A 275 25.91 -6.09 -15.32
C THR A 275 25.84 -6.31 -13.80
N PRO A 276 26.83 -7.01 -13.21
CA PRO A 276 26.89 -7.22 -11.77
C PRO A 276 26.94 -5.91 -10.97
N GLN A 277 27.72 -4.95 -11.46
CA GLN A 277 27.81 -3.61 -10.88
C GLN A 277 26.46 -2.88 -10.90
N GLN A 278 25.71 -2.94 -12.01
CA GLN A 278 24.37 -2.34 -12.08
C GLN A 278 23.40 -2.97 -11.08
N ARG A 279 23.47 -4.30 -10.90
CA ARG A 279 22.66 -5.01 -9.91
C ARG A 279 23.01 -4.58 -8.49
N MET A 280 24.30 -4.49 -8.17
CA MET A 280 24.76 -4.04 -6.86
C MET A 280 24.30 -2.60 -6.55
N ILE A 281 24.46 -1.67 -7.50
CA ILE A 281 23.97 -0.29 -7.38
C ILE A 281 22.45 -0.26 -7.13
N GLN A 282 21.69 -1.12 -7.81
CA GLN A 282 20.24 -1.14 -7.65
C GLN A 282 19.78 -1.72 -6.31
N ILE A 283 20.50 -2.72 -5.77
CA ILE A 283 20.30 -3.24 -4.41
C ILE A 283 20.63 -2.14 -3.38
N ASP A 284 21.79 -1.49 -3.51
CA ASP A 284 22.23 -0.43 -2.62
C ASP A 284 21.27 0.76 -2.59
N THR A 285 20.82 1.23 -3.76
CA THR A 285 19.82 2.30 -3.89
C THR A 285 18.54 1.99 -3.10
N LEU A 286 18.08 0.73 -3.14
CA LEU A 286 16.91 0.32 -2.34
C LEU A 286 17.23 0.38 -0.85
N LEU A 287 18.35 -0.20 -0.41
CA LEU A 287 18.72 -0.25 1.00
C LEU A 287 18.89 1.16 1.61
N GLN A 288 19.55 2.08 0.90
CA GLN A 288 19.63 3.49 1.30
C GLN A 288 18.26 4.15 1.40
N THR A 289 17.36 3.86 0.44
CA THR A 289 15.98 4.36 0.48
C THR A 289 15.21 3.83 1.69
N LEU A 290 15.47 2.59 2.11
CA LEU A 290 14.85 2.00 3.30
C LEU A 290 15.42 2.61 4.59
N HIS A 291 16.73 2.84 4.63
CA HIS A 291 17.44 3.47 5.75
C HIS A 291 16.90 4.88 6.06
N GLY A 292 16.78 5.73 5.03
CA GLY A 292 16.31 7.11 5.19
C GLY A 292 14.81 7.27 5.45
N ARG A 293 13.99 6.20 5.41
CA ARG A 293 12.51 6.29 5.42
C ARG A 293 11.80 5.60 6.60
N GLY A 294 12.48 5.34 7.71
CA GLY A 294 11.85 4.82 8.94
C GLY A 294 11.45 3.34 8.85
N PRO A 295 10.29 2.90 9.36
CA PRO A 295 9.95 1.50 9.63
C PRO A 295 9.62 0.64 8.39
N LEU A 296 10.14 1.00 7.21
CA LEU A 296 9.94 0.21 5.98
C LEU A 296 10.87 -0.99 5.89
N ALA A 297 12.09 -0.87 6.41
CA ALA A 297 13.11 -1.92 6.30
C ALA A 297 12.67 -3.29 6.86
N PRO A 298 11.91 -3.38 7.97
CA PRO A 298 11.35 -4.65 8.48
C PRO A 298 10.42 -5.40 7.51
N LEU A 299 9.90 -4.73 6.47
CA LEU A 299 9.08 -5.37 5.43
C LEU A 299 9.94 -6.16 4.43
N PHE A 300 11.23 -5.83 4.30
CA PHE A 300 12.15 -6.39 3.31
C PHE A 300 13.18 -7.33 3.92
N ILE A 301 13.63 -7.05 5.14
CA ILE A 301 14.77 -7.73 5.77
C ILE A 301 14.30 -8.54 6.98
N ASP A 302 14.77 -9.78 7.07
CA ASP A 302 14.37 -10.73 8.11
C ASP A 302 15.16 -10.51 9.41
N SER A 303 14.87 -9.40 10.09
CA SER A 303 15.43 -9.13 11.42
C SER A 303 14.55 -8.16 12.22
N GLY A 304 14.92 -7.94 13.49
CA GLY A 304 14.30 -6.91 14.33
C GLY A 304 14.68 -5.51 13.86
N GLU A 305 13.80 -4.53 14.08
CA GLU A 305 13.99 -3.14 13.59
C GLU A 305 15.34 -2.54 14.03
N HIS A 306 15.73 -2.76 15.29
CA HIS A 306 17.02 -2.30 15.82
C HIS A 306 18.21 -2.91 15.06
N ASN A 307 18.22 -4.23 14.88
CA ASN A 307 19.29 -4.94 14.18
C ASN A 307 19.37 -4.54 12.70
N ILE A 308 18.23 -4.29 12.05
CA ILE A 308 18.20 -3.80 10.67
C ILE A 308 18.83 -2.41 10.59
N ARG A 309 18.47 -1.52 11.52
CA ARG A 309 19.00 -0.16 11.54
C ARG A 309 20.51 -0.16 11.74
N GLN A 310 20.99 -0.87 12.77
CA GLN A 310 22.42 -1.02 13.02
C GLN A 310 23.15 -1.58 11.80
N MET A 311 22.63 -2.66 11.18
CA MET A 311 23.22 -3.20 9.98
C MET A 311 23.31 -2.17 8.85
N LEU A 312 22.26 -1.38 8.62
CA LEU A 312 22.26 -0.37 7.56
C LEU A 312 23.21 0.80 7.90
N ASP A 313 23.35 1.17 9.17
CA ASP A 313 24.34 2.14 9.63
C ASP A 313 25.78 1.64 9.34
N ASP A 314 26.08 0.36 9.67
CA ASP A 314 27.39 -0.27 9.42
C ASP A 314 27.74 -0.37 7.92
N LEU A 315 26.74 -0.47 7.05
CA LEU A 315 26.92 -0.51 5.61
C LEU A 315 27.15 0.88 5.00
N ALA A 316 26.64 1.92 5.66
CA ALA A 316 26.77 3.31 5.22
C ALA A 316 28.09 3.97 5.66
N SER A 317 28.74 3.43 6.70
CA SER A 317 30.10 3.78 7.12
C SER A 317 31.16 3.15 6.24
#